data_AF-A0AAU6WTJ2-F1
#
_entry.id   AF-A0AAU6WTJ2-F1
#
_cell.length_a   1.000
_cell.length_b   1.000
_cell.length_c   1.000
_cell.angle_alpha   90.00
_cell.angle_beta   90.00
_cell.angle_gamma   90.00
#
_symmetry.space_group_name_H-M   'P 1'
#
loop_
_entity.id
_entity.type
_entity.pdbx_description
1 polymer ?
#
loop_
_entity_poly.entity_id
_entity_poly.type
_entity_poly.pdbx_seq_one_letter_code
_entity_poly.pdbx_strand_id
1 'polypeptide(L)'
;MKKYIIGCLLTIIGCFNMPLKSMSQNNDRRIMVDKKEIAGAYGSFVLSCGSGCAMTYTAEKVQRSLPRITVTFKVKMYVDEQLSDTYYETYIFSYDPDGRITNIHLKGKSEDVLQNGLPATQKSFRDFADELMKKNKSIGNRK
;
A
#
# COMPACT_ATOMS: atom_id res chain seq x y z
N MET A 1 16.64 -68.72 -11.05
CA MET A 1 15.36 -68.69 -11.79
C MET A 1 14.23 -69.04 -10.84
N LYS A 2 13.32 -68.10 -10.55
CA LYS A 2 11.92 -68.29 -10.13
C LYS A 2 11.32 -66.88 -9.97
N LYS A 3 10.74 -66.39 -11.07
CA LYS A 3 9.79 -65.27 -11.09
C LYS A 3 8.40 -65.87 -10.83
N TYR A 4 7.52 -65.13 -10.18
CA TYR A 4 6.04 -65.15 -10.20
C TYR A 4 5.55 -64.56 -8.86
N ILE A 5 4.41 -63.91 -8.66
CA ILE A 5 3.26 -63.36 -9.40
C ILE A 5 2.54 -62.49 -8.34
N ILE A 6 1.57 -61.68 -8.77
CA ILE A 6 0.46 -61.02 -8.02
C ILE A 6 0.58 -59.51 -8.32
N GLY A 7 -0.09 -58.97 -9.34
CA GLY A 7 -1.50 -59.18 -9.66
C GLY A 7 -2.34 -58.29 -8.75
N CYS A 8 -2.19 -56.97 -8.88
CA CYS A 8 -3.06 -56.02 -8.20
C CYS A 8 -4.28 -55.78 -9.08
N LEU A 9 -5.34 -56.50 -8.76
CA LEU A 9 -6.66 -56.46 -9.34
C LEU A 9 -7.33 -55.11 -9.02
N LEU A 10 -8.00 -54.57 -10.04
CA LEU A 10 -8.84 -53.38 -10.05
C LEU A 10 -9.82 -53.32 -8.86
N THR A 11 -9.96 -52.15 -8.25
CA THR A 11 -11.22 -51.73 -7.65
C THR A 11 -11.60 -50.30 -8.06
N ILE A 12 -12.57 -50.25 -8.99
CA ILE A 12 -13.79 -49.40 -9.02
C ILE A 12 -13.77 -48.08 -8.24
N ILE A 13 -14.17 -46.99 -8.90
CA ILE A 13 -15.42 -46.24 -8.65
C ILE A 13 -15.58 -45.19 -9.77
N GLY A 14 -16.73 -45.22 -10.44
CA GLY A 14 -17.09 -44.23 -11.45
C GLY A 14 -17.33 -42.85 -10.84
N CYS A 15 -17.00 -41.81 -11.61
CA CYS A 15 -17.53 -40.47 -11.42
C CYS A 15 -18.11 -39.98 -12.74
N PHE A 16 -19.45 -39.95 -12.75
CA PHE A 16 -20.31 -38.94 -13.34
C PHE A 16 -19.74 -38.07 -14.48
N ASN A 17 -20.33 -38.23 -15.66
CA ASN A 17 -20.46 -37.15 -16.62
C ASN A 17 -21.25 -35.98 -16.00
N MET A 18 -20.61 -34.82 -15.86
CA MET A 18 -21.27 -33.52 -15.91
C MET A 18 -20.51 -32.61 -16.89
N PRO A 19 -21.21 -31.78 -17.67
CA PRO A 19 -20.57 -30.86 -18.60
C PRO A 19 -19.76 -29.81 -17.83
N LEU A 20 -18.53 -29.58 -18.28
CA LEU A 20 -17.66 -28.52 -17.80
C LEU A 20 -18.28 -27.16 -18.18
N LYS A 21 -19.18 -26.67 -17.33
CA LYS A 21 -19.72 -25.31 -17.44
C LYS A 21 -18.60 -24.33 -17.09
N SER A 22 -18.39 -23.41 -18.02
CA SER A 22 -17.44 -22.30 -18.02
C SER A 22 -17.04 -21.75 -16.65
N MET A 23 -15.74 -21.62 -16.42
CA MET A 23 -15.20 -20.62 -15.52
C MET A 23 -14.38 -19.64 -16.35
N SER A 24 -15.04 -18.54 -16.74
CA SER A 24 -14.39 -17.38 -17.35
C SER A 24 -13.38 -16.83 -16.35
N GLN A 25 -12.09 -17.06 -16.60
CA GLN A 25 -11.02 -16.35 -15.92
C GLN A 25 -11.01 -14.92 -16.46
N ASN A 26 -11.80 -14.06 -15.84
CA ASN A 26 -11.70 -12.63 -16.04
C ASN A 26 -10.48 -12.14 -15.25
N ASN A 27 -9.31 -12.30 -15.85
CA ASN A 27 -8.07 -11.70 -15.36
C ASN A 27 -8.11 -10.19 -15.65
N ASP A 28 -8.89 -9.45 -14.87
CA ASP A 28 -8.77 -7.99 -14.81
C ASP A 28 -7.52 -7.64 -13.99
N ARG A 29 -6.35 -7.96 -14.55
CA ARG A 29 -5.11 -7.27 -14.17
C ARG A 29 -5.26 -5.84 -14.66
N ARG A 30 -5.80 -4.97 -13.79
CA ARG A 30 -5.60 -3.53 -13.92
C ARG A 30 -4.10 -3.29 -13.87
N ILE A 31 -3.48 -3.22 -15.04
CA ILE A 31 -2.11 -2.73 -15.20
C ILE A 31 -2.16 -1.27 -14.75
N MET A 32 -1.80 -1.03 -13.49
CA MET A 32 -1.71 0.32 -12.95
C MET A 32 -0.44 0.95 -13.48
N VAL A 33 -0.62 1.78 -14.49
CA VAL A 33 0.41 2.63 -15.08
C VAL A 33 1.05 3.46 -13.96
N ASP A 34 2.38 3.43 -13.90
CA ASP A 34 3.19 4.20 -12.96
C ASP A 34 3.01 5.69 -13.27
N LYS A 35 2.01 6.30 -12.63
CA LYS A 35 1.67 7.71 -12.83
C LYS A 35 2.36 8.53 -11.75
N LYS A 36 3.41 9.23 -12.14
CA LYS A 36 4.06 10.26 -11.32
C LYS A 36 3.15 11.48 -11.27
N GLU A 37 2.62 11.81 -10.11
CA GLU A 37 1.80 13.01 -9.92
C GLU A 37 2.54 14.09 -9.12
N ILE A 38 2.20 15.35 -9.41
CA ILE A 38 2.96 16.57 -9.05
C ILE A 38 2.71 16.99 -7.59
N ALA A 39 3.75 17.56 -6.98
CA ALA A 39 3.78 18.21 -5.69
C ALA A 39 2.56 19.11 -5.44
N GLY A 40 1.84 18.88 -4.34
CA GLY A 40 0.75 19.75 -3.91
C GLY A 40 -0.67 19.21 -4.13
N ALA A 41 -0.88 18.25 -5.04
CA ALA A 41 -2.22 17.67 -5.25
C ALA A 41 -2.70 16.77 -4.09
N TYR A 42 -1.80 16.38 -3.19
CA TYR A 42 -2.05 15.35 -2.17
C TYR A 42 -2.20 15.87 -0.73
N GLY A 43 -1.97 17.16 -0.52
CA GLY A 43 -2.17 17.82 0.77
C GLY A 43 -0.92 17.81 1.66
N SER A 44 -1.11 18.34 2.86
CA SER A 44 -0.10 18.39 3.92
C SER A 44 -0.74 18.06 5.27
N PHE A 45 0.07 17.66 6.24
CA PHE A 45 -0.34 17.49 7.63
C PHE A 45 0.75 17.95 8.58
N VAL A 46 0.37 18.23 9.82
CA VAL A 46 1.29 18.69 10.88
C VAL A 46 1.36 17.64 11.97
N LEU A 47 2.57 17.37 12.44
CA LEU A 47 2.85 16.58 13.64
C LEU A 47 3.41 17.49 14.72
N SER A 48 2.83 17.48 15.92
CA SER A 48 3.49 18.06 17.08
C SER A 48 4.53 17.08 17.62
N CYS A 49 5.74 17.57 17.88
CA CYS A 49 6.84 16.82 18.49
C CYS A 49 7.08 17.19 19.97
N GLY A 50 6.20 18.00 20.57
CA GLY A 50 6.31 18.42 21.97
C GLY A 50 6.17 19.94 22.15
N SER A 51 6.47 20.44 23.36
CA SER A 51 6.41 21.87 23.70
C SER A 51 7.27 22.70 22.75
N GLY A 52 6.65 23.50 21.89
CA GLY A 52 7.32 24.37 20.93
C GLY A 52 7.77 23.70 19.63
N CYS A 53 7.59 22.38 19.48
CA CYS A 53 8.07 21.64 18.31
C CYS A 53 6.93 21.19 17.39
N ALA A 54 7.02 21.52 16.11
CA ALA A 54 6.08 21.06 15.09
C ALA A 54 6.79 20.71 13.77
N MET A 55 6.31 19.69 13.08
CA MET A 55 6.78 19.27 11.76
C MET A 55 5.64 19.29 10.76
N THR A 56 5.81 20.02 9.66
CA THR A 56 4.84 20.03 8.56
C THR A 56 5.33 19.12 7.45
N TYR A 57 4.52 18.12 7.11
CA TYR A 57 4.75 17.19 6.01
C TYR A 57 3.92 17.63 4.80
N THR A 58 4.57 18.03 3.72
CA THR A 58 3.90 18.41 2.47
C THR A 58 4.26 17.43 1.37
N ALA A 59 3.26 16.77 0.77
CA ALA A 59 3.52 15.77 -0.27
C ALA A 59 3.99 16.44 -1.58
N GLU A 60 5.24 16.17 -1.97
CA GLU A 60 5.85 16.72 -3.19
C GLU A 60 5.88 15.74 -4.35
N LYS A 61 5.90 14.44 -4.09
CA LYS A 61 5.87 13.45 -5.17
C LYS A 61 5.10 12.25 -4.72
N VAL A 62 4.13 11.82 -5.53
CA VAL A 62 3.43 10.56 -5.33
C VAL A 62 3.65 9.67 -6.55
N GLN A 63 4.19 8.48 -6.31
CA GLN A 63 4.38 7.42 -7.29
C GLN A 63 3.47 6.26 -6.91
N ARG A 64 2.51 5.96 -7.79
CA ARG A 64 1.46 4.99 -7.51
C ARG A 64 1.74 3.69 -8.26
N SER A 65 1.99 2.62 -7.51
CA SER A 65 2.17 1.27 -8.05
C SER A 65 1.61 0.25 -7.06
N LEU A 66 0.28 0.08 -7.05
CA LEU A 66 -0.38 -0.80 -6.08
C LEU A 66 0.24 -2.22 -6.11
N PRO A 67 0.39 -2.86 -4.93
CA PRO A 67 -0.16 -2.48 -3.63
C PRO A 67 0.68 -1.42 -2.87
N ARG A 68 1.67 -0.78 -3.51
CA ARG A 68 2.55 0.20 -2.88
C ARG A 68 2.38 1.61 -3.45
N ILE A 69 2.36 2.60 -2.58
CA ILE A 69 2.42 4.01 -2.99
C ILE A 69 3.64 4.62 -2.32
N THR A 70 4.53 5.19 -3.12
CA THR A 70 5.72 5.89 -2.60
C THR A 70 5.44 7.38 -2.60
N VAL A 71 5.59 8.01 -1.44
CA VAL A 71 5.38 9.44 -1.26
C VAL A 71 6.63 10.10 -0.74
N THR A 72 7.14 11.08 -1.48
CA THR A 72 8.20 11.97 -1.00
C THR A 72 7.55 13.22 -0.42
N PHE A 73 7.83 13.48 0.85
CA PHE A 73 7.40 14.67 1.56
C PHE A 73 8.55 15.66 1.67
N LYS A 74 8.23 16.94 1.51
CA LYS A 74 9.02 18.03 2.08
C LYS A 74 8.59 18.22 3.52
N VAL A 75 9.53 18.05 4.43
CA VAL A 75 9.34 18.22 5.86
C VAL A 75 9.93 19.55 6.28
N LYS A 76 9.13 20.38 6.94
CA LYS A 76 9.59 21.61 7.59
C LYS A 76 9.47 21.44 9.09
N MET A 77 10.57 21.58 9.81
CA MET A 77 10.59 21.50 11.27
C MET A 77 10.63 22.91 11.86
N TYR A 78 9.78 23.13 12.85
CA TYR A 78 9.64 24.38 13.58
C TYR A 78 9.95 24.12 15.05
N VAL A 79 10.79 24.98 15.63
CA VAL A 79 11.11 25.00 17.06
C VAL A 79 10.88 26.42 17.54
N ASP A 80 10.07 26.57 18.60
CA ASP A 80 9.62 27.86 19.12
C ASP A 80 9.07 28.78 18.01
N GLU A 81 8.21 28.19 17.18
CA GLU A 81 7.53 28.82 16.03
C GLU A 81 8.47 29.28 14.89
N GLN A 82 9.77 29.06 15.03
CA GLN A 82 10.77 29.41 14.02
C GLN A 82 11.15 28.20 13.18
N LEU A 83 11.26 28.39 11.87
CA LEU A 83 11.72 27.34 10.95
C LEU A 83 13.17 26.97 11.31
N SER A 84 13.35 25.77 11.82
CA SER A 84 14.63 25.23 12.26
C SER A 84 15.31 24.44 11.15
N ASP A 85 14.55 23.65 10.39
CA ASP A 85 15.09 22.82 9.32
C ASP A 85 14.07 22.57 8.19
N THR A 86 14.57 22.20 7.01
CA THR A 86 13.79 21.72 5.88
C THR A 86 14.53 20.60 5.17
N TYR A 87 13.90 19.42 5.12
CA TYR A 87 14.48 18.23 4.49
C TYR A 87 13.41 17.40 3.76
N TYR A 88 13.82 16.28 3.17
CA TYR A 88 12.93 15.40 2.41
C TYR A 88 12.95 14.00 2.98
N GLU A 89 11.76 13.44 3.16
CA GLU A 89 11.57 12.05 3.56
C GLU A 89 10.75 11.32 2.50
N THR A 90 11.05 10.05 2.26
CA THR A 90 10.25 9.21 1.36
C THR A 90 9.68 8.05 2.12
N TYR A 91 8.35 7.96 2.18
CA TYR A 91 7.63 6.87 2.81
C TYR A 91 7.03 5.92 1.78
N ILE A 92 6.93 4.65 2.14
CA ILE A 92 6.31 3.60 1.35
C ILE A 92 5.05 3.15 2.10
N PHE A 93 3.91 3.40 1.47
CA PHE A 93 2.58 3.01 1.95
C PHE A 93 2.20 1.69 1.28
N SER A 94 1.96 0.66 2.08
CA SER A 94 1.54 -0.66 1.58
C SER A 94 0.08 -0.93 1.93
N TYR A 95 -0.67 -1.43 0.96
CA TYR A 95 -2.10 -1.68 1.06
C TYR A 95 -2.42 -3.16 0.85
N ASP A 96 -3.51 -3.63 1.44
CA ASP A 96 -4.10 -4.93 1.10
C ASP A 96 -4.91 -4.87 -0.22
N PRO A 97 -5.41 -6.00 -0.73
CA PRO A 97 -6.26 -6.02 -1.93
C PRO A 97 -7.57 -5.23 -1.80
N ASP A 98 -8.07 -5.01 -0.59
CA ASP A 98 -9.26 -4.18 -0.33
C ASP A 98 -8.94 -2.67 -0.31
N GLY A 99 -7.65 -2.32 -0.41
CA GLY A 99 -7.17 -0.94 -0.38
C GLY A 99 -7.05 -0.35 1.02
N ARG A 100 -6.99 -1.19 2.07
CA ARG A 100 -6.75 -0.75 3.45
C ARG A 100 -5.26 -0.68 3.70
N ILE A 101 -4.81 0.37 4.42
CA ILE A 101 -3.41 0.51 4.76
C ILE A 101 -2.97 -0.56 5.75
N THR A 102 -1.91 -1.30 5.41
CA THR A 102 -1.36 -2.37 6.25
C THR A 102 -0.03 -1.98 6.91
N ASN A 103 0.78 -1.17 6.24
CA ASN A 103 2.11 -0.80 6.70
C ASN A 103 2.55 0.54 6.11
N ILE A 104 3.25 1.36 6.91
CA ILE A 104 3.92 2.58 6.43
C ILE A 104 5.33 2.61 7.00
N HIS A 105 6.35 2.68 6.15
CA HIS A 105 7.73 2.79 6.61
C HIS A 105 8.50 3.86 5.84
N LEU A 106 9.49 4.47 6.51
CA LEU A 106 10.45 5.36 5.87
C LEU A 106 11.38 4.54 4.97
N LYS A 107 11.67 5.03 3.76
CA LYS A 107 12.55 4.35 2.81
C LYS A 107 13.93 4.11 3.42
N GLY A 108 14.37 2.85 3.42
CA GLY A 108 15.64 2.44 4.02
C GLY A 108 15.56 2.12 5.52
N LYS A 109 14.37 2.20 6.12
CA LYS A 109 14.08 1.75 7.49
C LYS A 109 13.03 0.64 7.45
N SER A 110 13.07 -0.26 8.44
CA SER A 110 12.11 -1.36 8.58
C SER A 110 10.98 -1.06 9.56
N GLU A 111 11.07 0.04 10.30
CA GLU A 111 10.09 0.42 11.32
C GLU A 111 8.76 0.81 10.69
N ASP A 112 7.69 0.18 11.17
CA ASP A 112 6.33 0.52 10.80
C ASP A 112 5.83 1.69 11.65
N VAL A 113 5.54 2.82 11.00
CA VAL A 113 4.94 4.00 11.61
C VAL A 113 3.62 3.66 12.26
N LEU A 114 2.84 2.73 11.67
CA LEU A 114 1.52 2.34 12.18
C LEU A 114 1.56 1.53 13.47
N GLN A 115 2.73 0.98 13.83
CA GLN A 115 2.92 0.21 15.05
C GLN A 115 3.79 0.96 16.08
N ASN A 116 4.81 1.66 15.62
CA ASN A 116 5.85 2.24 16.47
C ASN A 116 5.72 3.77 16.64
N GLY A 117 4.92 4.44 15.80
CA GLY A 117 4.70 5.88 15.90
C GLY A 117 3.85 6.25 17.12
N LEU A 118 3.95 7.49 17.59
CA LEU A 118 3.02 8.04 18.59
C LEU A 118 1.58 8.02 18.03
N PRO A 119 0.53 7.91 18.88
CA PRO A 119 -0.84 7.81 18.41
C PRO A 119 -1.27 8.93 17.45
N ALA A 120 -0.85 10.18 17.70
CA ALA A 120 -1.12 11.30 16.81
C ALA A 120 -0.43 11.13 15.43
N THR A 121 0.82 10.68 15.42
CA THR A 121 1.56 10.37 14.19
C THR A 121 0.87 9.26 13.41
N GLN A 122 0.53 8.15 14.07
CA GLN A 122 -0.20 7.05 13.45
C GLN A 122 -1.49 7.54 12.78
N LYS A 123 -2.28 8.37 13.50
CA LYS A 123 -3.53 8.92 12.99
C LYS A 123 -3.30 9.77 11.74
N SER A 124 -2.40 10.75 11.79
CA SER A 124 -2.13 11.63 10.64
C SER A 124 -1.67 10.86 9.40
N PHE A 125 -0.82 9.85 9.58
CA PHE A 125 -0.38 9.01 8.46
C PHE A 125 -1.49 8.11 7.92
N ARG A 126 -2.39 7.58 8.76
CA ARG A 126 -3.58 6.82 8.32
C ARG A 126 -4.54 7.72 7.54
N ASP A 127 -4.85 8.90 8.07
CA ASP A 127 -5.74 9.87 7.41
C ASP A 127 -5.19 10.24 6.03
N PHE A 128 -3.88 10.48 5.93
CA PHE A 128 -3.23 10.75 4.65
C PHE A 128 -3.30 9.54 3.69
N ALA A 129 -3.10 8.32 4.18
CA ALA A 129 -3.22 7.10 3.39
C ALA A 129 -4.63 6.90 2.80
N ASP A 130 -5.66 7.20 3.59
CA ASP A 130 -7.05 7.13 3.13
C ASP A 130 -7.32 8.16 2.03
N GLU A 131 -6.80 9.39 2.16
CA GLU A 131 -6.88 10.41 1.12
C GLU A 131 -6.15 10.01 -0.17
N LEU A 132 -5.00 9.32 -0.05
CA LEU A 132 -4.32 8.74 -1.22
C LEU A 132 -5.24 7.76 -1.96
N MET A 133 -6.00 6.91 -1.26
CA MET A 133 -6.88 5.93 -1.88
C MET A 133 -8.18 6.53 -2.44
N LYS A 134 -8.74 7.55 -1.79
CA LYS A 134 -9.91 8.30 -2.30
C LYS A 134 -9.60 8.99 -3.63
N LYS A 135 -8.45 9.67 -3.72
CA LYS A 135 -8.04 10.36 -4.96
C LYS A 135 -7.85 9.40 -6.14
N ASN A 136 -7.41 8.16 -5.89
CA ASN A 136 -7.33 7.12 -6.92
C ASN A 136 -8.69 6.83 -7.57
N LYS A 137 -9.74 6.69 -6.75
CA LYS A 137 -11.11 6.42 -7.25
C LYS A 137 -11.65 7.58 -8.09
N SER A 138 -11.31 8.82 -7.74
CA SER A 138 -11.78 10.01 -8.48
C SER A 138 -11.14 10.19 -9.85
N ILE A 139 -9.88 9.76 -10.02
CA ILE A 139 -9.14 9.89 -11.29
C ILE A 139 -9.63 8.84 -12.30
N GLY A 140 -10.04 7.65 -11.85
CA GLY A 140 -10.64 6.62 -12.71
C GLY A 140 -12.05 6.95 -13.23
N ASN A 141 -12.72 7.97 -12.69
CA ASN A 141 -14.09 8.37 -13.06
C ASN A 141 -14.18 9.61 -13.97
N ARG A 142 -13.06 10.26 -14.32
CA ARG A 142 -13.05 11.24 -15.41
C ARG A 142 -12.75 10.50 -16.71
N LYS A 143 -13.80 9.96 -17.33
CA LYS A 143 -13.79 9.55 -18.74
C LYS A 143 -13.79 10.79 -19.64
#